data_AF-A0A1T1BZY5-F1
#
_entry.id   AF-A0A1T1BZY5-F1
#
_cell.length_a   1.000
_cell.length_b   1.000
_cell.length_c   1.000
_cell.angle_alpha   90.00
_cell.angle_beta   90.00
_cell.angle_gamma   90.00
#
_symmetry.space_group_name_H-M   'P 1'
#
loop_
_entity.id
_entity.type
_entity.pdbx_description
1 polymer ?
#
loop_
_entity_poly.entity_id
_entity_poly.type
_entity_poly.pdbx_seq_one_letter_code
_entity_poly.pdbx_strand_id
1 'polypeptide(L)'
;MGGLTAFYATLKYPEVFGKAGVFSPAFWINRKDIIALTEQTQKIKAKYYFLCGDKEGDDDSMVKDLNTMENIINTKRCSCKHLNTKTIIKG
;
A
#
# COMPACT_ATOMS: atom_id res chain seq x y z
N MET A 1 -10.62 2.19 6.95
CA MET A 1 -9.80 1.38 7.88
C MET A 1 -9.43 0.01 7.32
N GLY A 2 -10.36 -0.75 6.72
CA GLY A 2 -10.07 -2.11 6.20
C GLY A 2 -8.85 -2.22 5.26
N GLY A 3 -8.68 -1.28 4.32
CA GLY A 3 -7.51 -1.26 3.44
C GLY A 3 -6.17 -1.13 4.16
N LEU A 4 -6.09 -0.28 5.19
CA LEU A 4 -4.89 -0.13 6.02
C LEU A 4 -4.57 -1.42 6.78
N THR A 5 -5.58 -2.04 7.38
CA THR A 5 -5.42 -3.30 8.12
C THR A 5 -5.01 -4.45 7.20
N ALA A 6 -5.62 -4.56 6.02
CA ALA A 6 -5.27 -5.56 5.01
C ALA A 6 -3.81 -5.40 4.56
N PHE A 7 -3.37 -4.17 4.33
CA PHE A 7 -1.97 -3.88 4.02
C PHE A 7 -1.04 -4.28 5.17
N TYR A 8 -1.34 -3.84 6.40
CA TYR A 8 -0.55 -4.15 7.60
C TYR A 8 -0.38 -5.66 7.82
N ALA A 9 -1.45 -6.44 7.63
CA ALA A 9 -1.42 -7.90 7.80
C ALA A 9 -0.38 -8.58 6.88
N THR A 10 -0.21 -8.08 5.65
CA THR A 10 0.79 -8.62 4.71
C THR A 10 2.24 -8.33 5.12
N LEU A 11 2.48 -7.21 5.82
CA LEU A 11 3.81 -6.86 6.33
C LEU A 11 4.13 -7.67 7.58
N LYS A 12 3.14 -7.82 8.47
CA LYS A 12 3.33 -8.48 9.77
C LYS A 12 3.34 -10.01 9.68
N TYR A 13 2.54 -10.58 8.79
CA TYR A 13 2.38 -12.03 8.62
C TYR A 13 2.54 -12.46 7.15
N PRO A 14 3.72 -12.24 6.53
CA PRO A 14 3.95 -12.51 5.11
C PRO A 14 3.88 -14.00 4.74
N GLU A 15 4.03 -14.91 5.72
CA GLU A 15 3.91 -16.36 5.51
C GLU A 15 2.44 -16.84 5.51
N VAL A 16 1.50 -16.00 5.98
CA VAL A 16 0.05 -16.29 5.97
C VAL A 16 -0.63 -15.53 4.84
N PHE A 17 -0.34 -14.24 4.69
CA PHE A 17 -1.00 -13.36 3.73
C PHE A 17 -0.09 -13.01 2.54
N GLY A 18 -0.28 -13.72 1.42
CA GLY A 18 0.47 -13.51 0.19
C GLY A 18 -0.17 -12.54 -0.82
N LYS A 19 -1.41 -12.09 -0.58
CA LYS A 19 -2.15 -11.18 -1.47
C LYS A 19 -3.06 -10.27 -0.66
N ALA A 20 -3.23 -9.01 -1.08
CA ALA A 20 -4.17 -8.09 -0.47
C ALA A 20 -4.86 -7.18 -1.50
N GLY A 21 -6.18 -7.07 -1.40
CA GLY A 21 -6.97 -6.00 -2.01
C GLY A 21 -7.06 -4.84 -1.03
N VAL A 22 -6.51 -3.70 -1.43
CA VAL A 22 -6.33 -2.52 -0.59
C VAL A 22 -7.14 -1.37 -1.19
N PHE A 23 -8.39 -1.27 -0.73
CA PHE A 23 -9.36 -0.26 -1.17
C PHE A 23 -9.41 0.91 -0.19
N SER A 24 -9.30 2.13 -0.71
CA SER A 24 -9.27 3.39 0.03
C SER A 24 -8.44 3.29 1.34
N PRO A 25 -7.15 2.92 1.26
CA PRO A 25 -6.33 2.69 2.44
C PRO A 25 -6.02 3.97 3.21
N ALA A 26 -6.61 4.13 4.38
CA ALA A 26 -6.44 5.30 5.25
C ALA A 26 -5.03 5.43 5.87
N PHE A 27 -3.98 5.55 5.03
CA PHE A 27 -2.58 5.67 5.45
C PHE A 27 -2.33 6.94 6.28
N TRP A 28 -3.13 7.99 6.09
CA TRP A 28 -3.03 9.24 6.85
C TRP A 28 -3.18 9.06 8.37
N ILE A 29 -3.88 8.02 8.83
CA ILE A 29 -4.15 7.81 10.27
C ILE A 29 -2.84 7.67 11.05
N ASN A 30 -1.89 6.87 10.56
CA ASN A 30 -0.59 6.62 11.20
C ASN A 30 0.55 6.71 10.17
N ARG A 31 0.52 7.75 9.31
CA ARG A 31 1.37 7.85 8.11
C ARG A 31 2.84 7.52 8.36
N LYS A 32 3.45 8.13 9.39
CA LYS A 32 4.86 7.93 9.73
C LYS A 32 5.18 6.49 10.09
N ASP A 33 4.36 5.87 10.95
CA ASP A 33 4.63 4.53 11.46
C ASP A 33 4.45 3.47 10.38
N ILE A 34 3.42 3.60 9.53
CA ILE A 34 3.19 2.63 8.45
C ILE A 34 4.26 2.73 7.36
N ILE A 35 4.77 3.93 7.06
CA ILE A 35 5.89 4.13 6.14
C ILE A 35 7.14 3.49 6.73
N ALA A 36 7.49 3.83 7.98
CA ALA A 36 8.67 3.28 8.65
C ALA A 36 8.61 1.74 8.73
N LEU A 37 7.45 1.17 9.03
CA LEU A 37 7.26 -0.28 9.04
C LEU A 37 7.49 -0.91 7.66
N THR A 38 6.97 -0.27 6.61
CA THR A 38 7.15 -0.74 5.23
C THR A 38 8.62 -0.66 4.80
N GLU A 39 9.34 0.39 5.21
CA GLU A 39 10.77 0.56 4.94
C GLU A 39 11.65 -0.43 5.72
N GLN A 40 11.30 -0.75 6.96
CA GLN A 40 12.01 -1.73 7.80
C GLN A 40 11.76 -3.17 7.32
N THR A 41 10.66 -3.42 6.60
CA THR A 41 10.37 -4.75 6.05
C THR A 41 11.38 -5.08 4.94
N GLN A 42 12.28 -6.04 5.22
CA GLN A 42 13.37 -6.39 4.31
C GLN A 42 12.89 -6.93 2.96
N LYS A 43 11.85 -7.78 2.96
CA LYS A 43 11.36 -8.43 1.74
C LYS A 43 9.84 -8.51 1.75
N ILE A 44 9.22 -7.86 0.77
CA ILE A 44 7.78 -7.87 0.59
C ILE A 44 7.43 -8.86 -0.53
N LYS A 45 6.86 -10.02 -0.15
CA LYS A 45 6.46 -11.09 -1.08
C LYS A 45 5.02 -10.93 -1.60
N ALA A 46 4.19 -10.17 -0.89
CA ALA A 46 2.76 -10.08 -1.18
C ALA A 46 2.46 -9.38 -2.52
N LYS A 47 1.37 -9.81 -3.19
CA LYS A 47 0.76 -9.08 -4.32
C LYS A 47 -0.28 -8.10 -3.81
N TYR A 48 -0.30 -6.89 -4.36
CA TYR A 48 -1.26 -5.86 -3.96
C TYR A 48 -2.12 -5.44 -5.14
N TYR A 49 -3.42 -5.28 -4.87
CA TYR A 49 -4.34 -4.54 -5.72
C TYR A 49 -4.75 -3.28 -4.96
N PHE A 50 -4.27 -2.13 -5.41
CA PHE A 50 -4.57 -0.83 -4.84
C PHE A 50 -5.69 -0.15 -5.61
N LEU A 51 -6.68 0.35 -4.89
CA LEU A 51 -7.74 1.17 -5.47
C LEU A 51 -8.07 2.34 -4.54
N CYS A 52 -8.10 3.54 -5.09
CA CYS A 52 -8.55 4.76 -4.41
C CYS A 52 -9.21 5.72 -5.40
N GLY A 53 -9.98 6.67 -4.88
CA GLY A 53 -10.47 7.81 -5.65
C GLY A 53 -9.43 8.93 -5.73
N ASP A 54 -9.46 9.75 -6.78
CA ASP A 54 -8.64 10.96 -6.87
C ASP A 54 -9.14 12.08 -5.94
N LYS A 55 -10.45 12.14 -5.67
CA LYS A 55 -11.08 13.07 -4.72
C LYS A 55 -11.10 12.58 -3.26
N GLU A 56 -10.35 11.53 -2.92
CA GLU A 56 -10.29 11.02 -1.54
C GLU A 56 -9.22 11.76 -0.72
N GLY A 57 -9.63 12.35 0.41
CA GLY A 57 -8.76 13.09 1.33
C GLY A 57 -8.55 14.56 0.95
N ASP A 58 -7.86 15.31 1.80
CA ASP A 58 -7.51 16.71 1.52
C ASP A 58 -6.33 16.79 0.54
N ASP A 59 -6.44 17.61 -0.51
CA ASP A 59 -5.36 17.96 -1.46
C ASP A 59 -4.58 16.76 -2.04
N ASP A 60 -5.29 15.75 -2.58
CA ASP A 60 -4.74 14.52 -3.19
C ASP A 60 -3.82 13.70 -2.26
N SER A 61 -3.91 13.93 -0.94
CA SER A 61 -3.03 13.30 0.03
C SER A 61 -3.11 11.76 0.02
N MET A 62 -4.27 11.20 -0.27
CA MET A 62 -4.45 9.75 -0.44
C MET A 62 -3.65 9.19 -1.61
N VAL A 63 -3.71 9.85 -2.77
CA VAL A 63 -2.98 9.44 -3.97
C VAL A 63 -1.47 9.56 -3.74
N LYS A 64 -1.02 10.65 -3.12
CA LYS A 64 0.38 10.87 -2.74
C LYS A 64 0.90 9.78 -1.80
N ASP A 65 0.12 9.42 -0.77
CA ASP A 65 0.47 8.37 0.18
C ASP A 65 0.55 7.00 -0.50
N LEU A 66 -0.42 6.68 -1.35
CA LEU A 66 -0.47 5.40 -2.06
C LEU A 66 0.69 5.27 -3.05
N ASN A 67 1.07 6.34 -3.73
CA ASN A 67 2.25 6.38 -4.59
C ASN A 67 3.54 6.17 -3.79
N THR A 68 3.65 6.79 -2.60
CA THR A 68 4.81 6.63 -1.72
C THR A 68 4.95 5.17 -1.27
N MET A 69 3.85 4.55 -0.85
CA MET A 69 3.83 3.15 -0.44
C MET A 69 4.23 2.21 -1.58
N GLU A 70 3.64 2.41 -2.76
CA GLU A 70 3.97 1.60 -3.94
C GLU A 70 5.46 1.69 -4.29
N ASN A 71 6.03 2.89 -4.24
CA ASN A 71 7.46 3.10 -4.51
C ASN A 71 8.31 2.32 -3.51
N ILE A 72 8.06 2.46 -2.21
CA ILE A 72 8.80 1.72 -1.17
C ILE A 72 8.69 0.21 -1.43
N ILE A 73 7.47 -0.31 -1.66
CA ILE A 73 7.24 -1.74 -1.94
C ILE A 73 8.07 -2.21 -3.15
N ASN A 74 8.12 -1.41 -4.22
CA ASN A 74 8.88 -1.71 -5.42
C ASN A 74 10.40 -1.58 -5.23
N THR A 75 10.91 -0.89 -4.21
CA THR A 75 12.33 -0.95 -3.86
C THR A 75 12.69 -2.24 -3.11
N LYS A 76 11.75 -2.83 -2.36
CA LYS A 76 11.97 -4.03 -1.54
C LYS A 76 11.84 -5.35 -2.32
N ARG A 77 11.50 -5.29 -3.61
CA ARG A 77 11.36 -6.46 -4.49
C ARG A 77 11.61 -6.05 -5.94
N CYS A 78 11.89 -6.99 -6.85
CA CYS A 78 12.04 -6.62 -8.25
C CYS A 78 10.71 -6.09 -8.83
N SER A 79 10.70 -4.83 -9.27
CA SER A 79 9.58 -4.20 -9.99
C SER A 79 9.19 -4.97 -11.25
N CYS A 80 10.15 -5.68 -11.87
CA CYS A 80 9.97 -6.54 -13.03
C CYS A 80 8.91 -7.65 -12.85
N LYS A 81 8.55 -7.99 -11.61
CA LYS A 81 7.54 -9.02 -11.33
C LYS A 81 6.09 -8.56 -11.49
N HIS A 82 5.86 -7.26 -11.71
CA HIS A 82 4.51 -6.68 -11.92
C HIS A 82 3.48 -7.17 -10.88
N LEU A 83 3.85 -7.13 -9.60
CA LEU A 83 3.07 -7.69 -8.49
C LEU A 83 2.12 -6.66 -7.85
N ASN A 84 2.13 -5.42 -8.33
CA ASN A 84 1.17 -4.38 -7.95
C ASN A 84 0.30 -4.03 -9.14
N THR A 85 -0.99 -3.87 -8.87
CA THR A 85 -1.91 -3.17 -9.74
C THR A 85 -2.47 -1.99 -8.96
N LYS A 86 -2.46 -0.80 -9.55
CA LYS A 86 -3.01 0.40 -8.95
C LYS A 86 -4.06 1.01 -9.87
N THR A 87 -5.23 1.28 -9.33
CA THR A 87 -6.34 1.91 -10.04
C THR A 87 -6.78 3.15 -9.27
N ILE A 88 -6.70 4.31 -9.92
CA ILE A 88 -7.20 5.57 -9.38
C ILE A 88 -8.48 5.90 -10.14
N ILE A 89 -9.61 5.95 -9.44
CA ILE A 89 -10.90 6.29 -10.01
C ILE A 89 -11.05 7.81 -10.01
N LYS A 90 -11.32 8.37 -11.20
CA LYS A 90 -11.62 9.81 -11.33
C LYS A 90 -13.05 10.09 -10.89
N GLY A 91 -13.21 11.01 -9.96
CA GLY A 91 -14.52 11.46 -9.45
C GLY A 91 -15.01 12.78 -10.05
#